data_AF-A0A4Q3N3I5-F1
#
_entry.id   AF-A0A4Q3N3I5-F1
#
_cell.length_a   1.000
_cell.length_b   1.000
_cell.length_c   1.000
_cell.angle_alpha   90.00
_cell.angle_beta   90.00
_cell.angle_gamma   90.00
#
_symmetry.space_group_name_H-M   'P 1'
#
loop_
_entity.id
_entity.type
_entity.pdbx_description
1 polymer ?
#
loop_
_entity_poly.entity_id
_entity_poly.type
_entity_poly.pdbx_seq_one_letter_code
_entity_poly.pdbx_strand_id
1 'polypeptide(L)'
;WFVRDARGAVVLLALWPVALLFPASVPLGLGQVIERLEYWLADMLADTPFLEWLPVRDIELQPLVPGAEVICVALGALIPCLLAYVVVRTWPQRAVFLVLLLGAGVVLTALSAALSYGPVHAWAWLDLPVQVGLVMGGVMALLLLPLPRRASAALLLIALCVHLSLLNQAPVGPYFAETLQIWEQGRFVRFNGLAQWLGWLWPFAALVYGLVRLSMRKPGEAGESKIGA
;
A
#
# COMPACT_ATOMS: atom_id res chain seq x y z
N TRP A 1 -20.62 -13.22 -1.19
CA TRP A 1 -20.35 -11.89 -0.59
C TRP A 1 -20.07 -10.78 -1.62
N PHE A 2 -19.51 -11.11 -2.80
CA PHE A 2 -19.07 -10.10 -3.77
C PHE A 2 -20.07 -9.76 -4.90
N VAL A 3 -19.85 -8.62 -5.58
CA VAL A 3 -20.57 -8.22 -6.81
C VAL A 3 -20.16 -9.11 -8.01
N ARG A 4 -21.01 -9.19 -9.05
CA ARG A 4 -20.59 -9.71 -10.36
C ARG A 4 -19.39 -8.87 -10.85
N ASP A 5 -18.34 -9.53 -11.35
CA ASP A 5 -17.04 -8.94 -11.74
C ASP A 5 -16.11 -8.48 -10.60
N ALA A 6 -16.11 -9.18 -9.46
CA ALA A 6 -15.19 -8.90 -8.35
C ALA A 6 -13.82 -9.61 -8.45
N ARG A 7 -13.56 -10.40 -9.49
CA ARG A 7 -12.36 -11.26 -9.61
C ARG A 7 -11.06 -10.46 -9.43
N GLY A 8 -10.95 -9.31 -10.11
CA GLY A 8 -9.78 -8.43 -10.01
C GLY A 8 -9.53 -7.92 -8.58
N ALA A 9 -10.57 -7.43 -7.90
CA ALA A 9 -10.42 -6.97 -6.51
C ALA A 9 -10.06 -8.11 -5.56
N VAL A 10 -10.65 -9.30 -5.72
CA VAL A 10 -10.34 -10.44 -4.84
C VAL A 10 -8.88 -10.86 -4.99
N VAL A 11 -8.36 -10.88 -6.22
CA VAL A 11 -6.93 -11.13 -6.48
C VAL A 11 -6.08 -10.06 -5.82
N LEU A 12 -6.40 -8.78 -6.02
CA LEU A 12 -5.66 -7.69 -5.37
C LEU A 12 -5.70 -7.78 -3.84
N LEU A 13 -6.86 -8.07 -3.25
CA LEU A 13 -6.99 -8.23 -1.80
C LEU A 13 -6.19 -9.42 -1.27
N ALA A 14 -6.10 -10.51 -2.02
CA ALA A 14 -5.30 -11.67 -1.66
C ALA A 14 -3.78 -11.41 -1.82
N LEU A 15 -3.40 -10.58 -2.79
CA LEU A 15 -2.01 -10.21 -3.03
C LEU A 15 -1.47 -9.17 -2.05
N TRP A 16 -2.33 -8.30 -1.52
CA TRP A 16 -1.93 -7.27 -0.54
C TRP A 16 -1.15 -7.82 0.67
N PRO A 17 -1.66 -8.82 1.43
CA PRO A 17 -0.92 -9.35 2.58
C PRO A 17 0.38 -10.05 2.18
N VAL A 18 0.44 -10.63 0.98
CA VAL A 18 1.66 -11.26 0.44
C VAL A 18 2.70 -10.19 0.08
N ALA A 19 2.27 -9.02 -0.41
CA ALA A 19 3.14 -7.89 -0.69
C ALA A 19 3.84 -7.36 0.57
N LEU A 20 3.18 -7.48 1.75
CA LEU A 20 3.74 -7.09 3.05
C LEU A 20 4.80 -8.06 3.59
N LEU A 21 5.01 -9.21 2.93
CA LEU A 21 6.13 -10.08 3.28
C LEU A 21 7.48 -9.43 2.95
N PHE A 22 7.49 -8.44 2.06
CA PHE A 22 8.65 -7.63 1.81
C PHE A 22 8.84 -6.59 2.93
N PRO A 23 10.00 -6.51 3.59
CA PRO A 23 10.25 -5.51 4.61
C PRO A 23 10.31 -4.12 3.96
N ALA A 24 9.23 -3.36 4.10
CA ALA A 24 9.12 -1.99 3.61
C ALA A 24 9.74 -0.99 4.61
N SER A 25 10.20 0.16 4.10
CA SER A 25 10.81 1.24 4.90
C SER A 25 9.81 1.90 5.85
N VAL A 26 8.53 1.89 5.48
CA VAL A 26 7.40 2.31 6.32
C VAL A 26 6.45 1.12 6.44
N PRO A 27 6.06 0.68 7.64
CA PRO A 27 5.11 -0.42 7.81
C PRO A 27 3.80 -0.17 7.04
N LEU A 28 3.31 -1.20 6.33
CA LEU A 28 2.14 -1.13 5.45
C LEU A 28 2.27 -0.17 4.24
N GLY A 29 3.43 0.45 4.04
CA GLY A 29 3.72 1.33 2.91
C GLY A 29 4.13 0.55 1.67
N LEU A 30 3.20 0.38 0.72
CA LEU A 30 3.48 -0.27 -0.57
C LEU A 30 3.63 0.78 -1.67
N GLY A 31 4.69 0.68 -2.50
CA GLY A 31 4.88 1.54 -3.67
C GLY A 31 6.08 2.49 -3.64
N GLN A 32 7.08 2.26 -2.77
CA GLN A 32 8.37 2.97 -2.83
C GLN A 32 9.20 2.47 -4.01
N VAL A 33 9.04 3.13 -5.16
CA VAL A 33 9.72 2.78 -6.42
C VAL A 33 10.84 3.75 -6.74
N ILE A 34 10.66 5.04 -6.43
CA ILE A 34 11.56 6.12 -6.88
C ILE A 34 12.97 5.94 -6.32
N GLU A 35 13.13 5.74 -5.01
CA GLU A 35 14.46 5.62 -4.39
C GLU A 35 15.30 4.46 -4.96
N ARG A 36 14.66 3.32 -5.24
CA ARG A 36 15.35 2.15 -5.80
C ARG A 36 15.68 2.34 -7.28
N LEU A 37 14.83 3.06 -8.02
CA LEU A 37 15.13 3.44 -9.39
C LEU A 37 16.29 4.45 -9.42
N GLU A 38 16.34 5.40 -8.49
CA GLU A 38 17.46 6.33 -8.32
C GLU A 38 18.75 5.59 -8.00
N TYR A 39 18.75 4.62 -7.08
CA TYR A 39 19.94 3.82 -6.76
C TYR A 39 20.43 3.00 -7.96
N TRP A 40 19.51 2.33 -8.68
CA TRP A 40 19.85 1.58 -9.89
C TRP A 40 20.39 2.47 -11.00
N LEU A 41 19.80 3.66 -11.17
CA LEU A 41 20.28 4.67 -12.12
C LEU A 41 21.65 5.22 -11.71
N ALA A 42 21.87 5.50 -10.42
CA ALA A 42 23.15 6.00 -9.90
C ALA A 42 24.27 4.98 -10.10
N ASP A 43 24.01 3.69 -9.86
CA ASP A 43 24.98 2.61 -10.08
C ASP A 43 25.29 2.43 -11.59
N MET A 44 24.27 2.52 -12.45
CA MET A 44 24.46 2.49 -13.92
C MET A 44 25.19 3.72 -14.47
N LEU A 45 25.03 4.89 -13.84
CA LEU A 45 25.64 6.15 -14.26
C LEU A 45 26.94 6.46 -13.50
N ALA A 46 27.39 5.59 -12.60
CA ALA A 46 28.55 5.81 -11.71
C ALA A 46 29.81 6.25 -12.47
N ASP A 47 30.03 5.70 -13.67
CA ASP A 47 31.18 6.00 -14.52
C ASP A 47 30.89 7.04 -15.61
N THR A 48 29.79 7.79 -15.50
CA THR A 48 29.33 8.73 -16.53
C THR A 48 29.18 10.15 -15.98
N PRO A 49 29.45 11.19 -16.81
CA PRO A 49 29.26 12.59 -16.42
C PRO A 49 27.77 12.95 -16.18
N PHE A 50 26.85 12.06 -16.55
CA PHE A 50 25.41 12.26 -16.35
C PHE A 50 24.97 12.06 -14.89
N LEU A 51 25.83 11.51 -14.03
CA LEU A 51 25.52 11.32 -12.60
C LEU A 51 25.25 12.67 -11.91
N GLU A 52 26.00 13.72 -12.24
CA GLU A 52 25.81 15.06 -11.69
C GLU A 52 24.48 15.72 -12.10
N TRP A 53 23.83 15.19 -13.13
CA TRP A 53 22.51 15.67 -13.60
C TRP A 53 21.35 14.92 -12.95
N LEU A 54 21.62 13.79 -12.29
CA LEU A 54 20.61 13.13 -11.49
C LEU A 54 20.35 14.05 -10.28
N PRO A 55 19.10 14.42 -9.99
CA PRO A 55 18.76 15.08 -8.73
C PRO A 55 18.87 14.03 -7.62
N VAL A 56 20.11 13.66 -7.27
CA VAL A 56 20.40 12.79 -6.14
C VAL A 56 19.98 13.57 -4.91
N ARG A 57 18.92 13.12 -4.22
CA ARG A 57 18.58 13.67 -2.93
C ARG A 57 19.77 13.37 -2.01
N ASP A 58 20.35 14.40 -1.41
CA ASP A 58 21.31 14.19 -0.32
C ASP A 58 20.66 13.21 0.66
N ILE A 59 21.34 12.09 0.92
CA ILE A 59 20.83 11.01 1.76
C ILE A 59 20.84 11.52 3.20
N GLU A 60 19.91 12.41 3.53
CA GLU A 60 19.61 12.71 4.90
C GLU A 60 18.84 11.50 5.44
N LEU A 61 19.54 10.66 6.21
CA LEU A 61 18.98 9.57 7.02
C LEU A 61 18.06 10.09 8.13
N GLN A 62 17.25 11.10 7.84
CA GLN A 62 16.26 11.60 8.78
C GLN A 62 15.08 10.62 8.78
N PRO A 63 14.75 10.02 9.94
CA PRO A 63 13.53 9.26 10.06
C PRO A 63 12.35 10.12 9.60
N LEU A 64 11.41 9.48 8.91
CA LEU A 64 10.20 10.15 8.45
C LEU A 64 9.57 10.89 9.63
N VAL A 65 9.14 12.14 9.41
CA VAL A 65 8.50 12.93 10.46
C VAL A 65 7.36 12.08 11.05
N PRO A 66 7.27 11.91 12.39
CA PRO A 66 6.33 10.96 12.99
C PRO A 66 4.88 11.12 12.51
N GLY A 67 4.45 12.36 12.22
CA GLY A 67 3.13 12.62 11.65
C GLY A 67 2.93 12.06 10.24
N ALA A 68 3.95 12.12 9.38
CA ALA A 68 3.89 11.56 8.03
C ALA A 68 3.89 10.02 8.06
N GLU A 69 4.61 9.40 9.00
CA GLU A 69 4.58 7.96 9.23
C GLU A 69 3.19 7.49 9.67
N VAL A 70 2.58 8.15 10.66
CA VAL A 70 1.20 7.87 11.10
C VAL A 70 0.22 7.90 9.91
N ILE A 71 0.30 8.93 9.06
CA ILE A 71 -0.57 9.07 7.89
C ILE A 71 -0.31 7.95 6.87
N CYS A 72 0.95 7.61 6.62
CA CYS A 72 1.31 6.54 5.70
C CYS A 72 0.76 5.19 6.17
N VAL A 73 0.96 4.85 7.45
CA VAL A 73 0.45 3.61 8.04
C VAL A 73 -1.08 3.58 8.01
N ALA A 74 -1.73 4.69 8.37
CA ALA A 74 -3.19 4.80 8.34
C ALA A 74 -3.75 4.60 6.94
N LEU A 75 -3.14 5.21 5.92
CA LEU A 75 -3.53 5.03 4.52
C LEU A 75 -3.25 3.60 4.04
N GLY A 76 -2.08 3.04 4.37
CA GLY A 76 -1.71 1.66 4.03
C GLY A 76 -2.68 0.62 4.58
N ALA A 77 -3.20 0.84 5.78
CA ALA A 77 -4.27 0.03 6.39
C ALA A 77 -5.66 0.28 5.77
N LEU A 78 -5.96 1.53 5.39
CA LEU A 78 -7.26 1.94 4.87
C LEU A 78 -7.51 1.50 3.42
N ILE A 79 -6.50 1.58 2.56
CA ILE A 79 -6.60 1.28 1.12
C ILE A 79 -7.17 -0.13 0.84
N PRO A 80 -6.67 -1.25 1.40
CA PRO A 80 -7.24 -2.57 1.15
C PRO A 80 -8.69 -2.67 1.68
N CYS A 81 -9.02 -1.97 2.78
CA CYS A 81 -10.40 -1.90 3.28
C CYS A 81 -11.33 -1.22 2.27
N LEU A 82 -10.93 -0.07 1.73
CA LEU A 82 -11.69 0.65 0.70
C LEU A 82 -11.85 -0.20 -0.57
N LEU A 83 -10.79 -0.90 -0.99
CA LEU A 83 -10.85 -1.84 -2.12
C LEU A 83 -11.88 -2.96 -1.88
N ALA A 84 -11.93 -3.51 -0.66
CA ALA A 84 -12.97 -4.48 -0.30
C ALA A 84 -14.38 -3.86 -0.35
N TYR A 85 -14.55 -2.61 0.09
CA TYR A 85 -15.85 -1.94 0.11
C TYR A 85 -16.41 -1.67 -1.28
N VAL A 86 -15.54 -1.54 -2.30
CA VAL A 86 -15.93 -1.45 -3.72
C VAL A 86 -16.61 -2.72 -4.22
N VAL A 87 -16.29 -3.90 -3.65
CA VAL A 87 -16.78 -5.20 -4.13
C VAL A 87 -17.67 -5.98 -3.17
N VAL A 88 -17.71 -5.61 -1.89
CA VAL A 88 -18.58 -6.24 -0.89
C VAL A 88 -19.95 -5.57 -0.84
N ARG A 89 -21.02 -6.37 -0.71
CA ARG A 89 -22.39 -5.87 -0.81
C ARG A 89 -22.97 -5.30 0.47
N THR A 90 -22.77 -5.96 1.60
CA THR A 90 -23.44 -5.62 2.87
C THR A 90 -22.43 -5.15 3.91
N TRP A 91 -22.87 -4.29 4.82
CA TRP A 91 -22.00 -3.70 5.84
C TRP A 91 -21.43 -4.72 6.85
N PRO A 92 -22.17 -5.76 7.28
CA PRO A 92 -21.58 -6.79 8.15
C PRO A 92 -20.44 -7.53 7.46
N GLN A 93 -20.57 -7.82 6.17
CA GLN A 93 -19.48 -8.44 5.40
C GLN A 93 -18.28 -7.50 5.29
N ARG A 94 -18.52 -6.19 5.10
CA ARG A 94 -17.44 -5.18 5.08
C ARG A 94 -16.69 -5.11 6.42
N ALA A 95 -17.41 -5.23 7.53
CA ALA A 95 -16.79 -5.28 8.86
C ALA A 95 -15.92 -6.55 9.04
N VAL A 96 -16.39 -7.70 8.56
CA VAL A 96 -15.58 -8.94 8.54
C VAL A 96 -14.30 -8.75 7.71
N PHE A 97 -14.40 -8.17 6.50
CA PHE A 97 -13.23 -7.90 5.66
C PHE A 97 -12.26 -6.92 6.31
N LEU A 98 -12.75 -5.89 7.02
CA LEU A 98 -11.90 -4.97 7.76
C LEU A 98 -11.05 -5.73 8.79
N VAL A 99 -11.67 -6.56 9.62
CA VAL A 99 -10.95 -7.33 10.66
C VAL A 99 -9.95 -8.30 10.03
N LEU A 100 -10.36 -9.01 8.98
CA LEU A 100 -9.48 -9.96 8.28
C LEU A 100 -8.29 -9.27 7.62
N LEU A 101 -8.48 -8.13 6.97
CA LEU A 101 -7.41 -7.41 6.28
C LEU A 101 -6.43 -6.77 7.26
N LEU A 102 -6.93 -6.09 8.31
CA LEU A 102 -6.05 -5.52 9.33
C LEU A 102 -5.29 -6.61 10.07
N GLY A 103 -5.96 -7.69 10.46
CA GLY A 103 -5.33 -8.84 11.10
C GLY A 103 -4.27 -9.50 10.21
N ALA A 104 -4.57 -9.73 8.93
CA ALA A 104 -3.60 -10.26 7.97
C ALA A 104 -2.41 -9.30 7.80
N GLY A 105 -2.66 -7.99 7.70
CA GLY A 105 -1.59 -7.00 7.59
C GLY A 105 -0.61 -7.06 8.76
N VAL A 106 -1.12 -7.07 9.99
CA VAL A 106 -0.30 -7.17 11.20
C VAL A 106 0.45 -8.51 11.25
N VAL A 107 -0.24 -9.63 11.01
CA VAL A 107 0.36 -10.97 11.09
C VAL A 107 1.44 -11.17 10.04
N LEU A 108 1.22 -10.79 8.78
CA LEU A 108 2.22 -10.96 7.73
C LEU A 108 3.38 -9.97 7.87
N THR A 109 3.15 -8.75 8.37
CA THR A 109 4.24 -7.81 8.67
C THR A 109 5.09 -8.35 9.83
N ALA A 110 4.47 -8.85 10.90
CA ALA A 110 5.19 -9.48 12.01
C ALA A 110 5.92 -10.76 11.59
N LEU A 111 5.32 -11.58 10.72
CA LEU A 111 5.96 -12.76 10.16
C LEU A 111 7.16 -12.39 9.28
N SER A 112 7.04 -11.35 8.45
CA SER A 112 8.16 -10.82 7.66
C SER A 112 9.31 -10.37 8.56
N ALA A 113 9.00 -9.60 9.61
CA ALA A 113 9.98 -9.16 10.58
C ALA A 113 10.63 -10.34 11.32
N ALA A 114 9.84 -11.34 11.73
CA ALA A 114 10.34 -12.54 12.39
C ALA A 114 11.27 -13.38 11.49
N LEU A 115 10.93 -13.51 10.21
CA LEU A 115 11.73 -14.25 9.23
C LEU A 115 13.00 -13.49 8.83
N SER A 116 12.94 -12.15 8.82
CA SER A 116 14.05 -11.29 8.41
C SER A 116 15.04 -11.02 9.55
N TYR A 117 14.54 -10.77 10.76
CA TYR A 117 15.33 -10.27 11.90
C TYR A 117 15.28 -11.20 13.13
N GLY A 118 14.62 -12.36 12.99
CA GLY A 118 14.41 -13.31 14.06
C GLY A 118 13.16 -13.02 14.90
N PRO A 119 12.65 -14.03 15.65
CA PRO A 119 11.36 -13.96 16.33
C PRO A 119 11.31 -12.91 17.45
N VAL A 120 12.46 -12.54 18.02
CA VAL A 120 12.55 -11.49 19.06
C VAL A 120 12.17 -10.12 18.50
N HIS A 121 12.45 -9.85 17.24
CA HIS A 121 12.16 -8.58 16.57
C HIS A 121 10.83 -8.58 15.79
N ALA A 122 10.01 -9.63 15.94
CA ALA A 122 8.73 -9.76 15.24
C ALA A 122 7.76 -8.60 15.49
N TRP A 123 7.93 -7.88 16.60
CA TRP A 123 7.11 -6.74 17.02
C TRP A 123 7.89 -5.42 17.08
N ALA A 124 9.16 -5.40 16.68
CA ALA A 124 10.00 -4.20 16.77
C ALA A 124 9.51 -3.05 15.89
N TRP A 125 8.75 -3.36 14.84
CA TRP A 125 8.12 -2.41 13.92
C TRP A 125 6.87 -1.71 14.50
N LEU A 126 6.32 -2.19 15.62
CA LEU A 126 5.06 -1.70 16.18
C LEU A 126 5.31 -0.56 17.18
N ASP A 127 6.00 0.48 16.75
CA ASP A 127 6.28 1.66 17.56
C ASP A 127 5.05 2.59 17.70
N LEU A 128 5.20 3.70 18.42
CA LEU A 128 4.07 4.58 18.73
C LEU A 128 3.42 5.20 17.47
N PRO A 129 4.17 5.77 16.50
CA PRO A 129 3.59 6.23 15.23
C PRO A 129 2.81 5.16 14.49
N VAL A 130 3.33 3.93 14.41
CA VAL A 130 2.66 2.82 13.72
C VAL A 130 1.38 2.41 14.44
N GLN A 131 1.40 2.32 15.78
CA GLN A 131 0.20 2.03 16.57
C GLN A 131 -0.90 3.07 16.34
N VAL A 132 -0.55 4.36 16.38
CA VAL A 132 -1.49 5.46 16.14
C VAL A 132 -2.03 5.40 14.71
N GLY A 133 -1.17 5.12 13.73
CA GLY A 133 -1.55 4.96 12.32
C GLY A 133 -2.52 3.80 12.11
N LEU A 134 -2.26 2.63 12.72
CA LEU A 134 -3.15 1.46 12.66
C LEU A 134 -4.52 1.75 13.26
N VAL A 135 -4.56 2.38 14.44
CA VAL A 135 -5.80 2.76 15.10
C VAL A 135 -6.57 3.78 14.25
N MET A 136 -5.89 4.82 13.75
CA MET A 136 -6.51 5.82 12.89
C MET A 136 -7.09 5.20 11.61
N GLY A 137 -6.31 4.36 10.93
CA GLY A 137 -6.74 3.66 9.71
C GLY A 137 -7.94 2.75 9.97
N GLY A 138 -7.93 2.02 11.09
CA GLY A 138 -9.04 1.16 11.52
C GLY A 138 -10.31 1.95 11.83
N VAL A 139 -10.20 3.03 12.62
CA VAL A 139 -11.34 3.93 12.93
C VAL A 139 -11.91 4.53 11.66
N MET A 140 -11.06 5.02 10.76
CA MET A 140 -11.50 5.58 9.49
C MET A 140 -12.20 4.52 8.62
N ALA A 141 -11.66 3.30 8.55
CA ALA A 141 -12.31 2.21 7.83
C ALA A 141 -13.69 1.86 8.42
N LEU A 142 -13.84 1.83 9.75
CA LEU A 142 -15.12 1.64 10.44
C LEU A 142 -16.13 2.74 10.09
N LEU A 143 -15.71 4.00 10.14
CA LEU A 143 -16.55 5.15 9.80
C LEU A 143 -16.99 5.15 8.33
N LEU A 144 -16.23 4.49 7.45
CA LEU A 144 -16.49 4.39 6.02
C LEU A 144 -17.23 3.09 5.61
N LEU A 145 -17.58 2.22 6.57
CA LEU A 145 -18.49 1.09 6.33
C LEU A 145 -19.79 1.49 5.63
N PRO A 146 -20.40 2.68 5.91
CA PRO A 146 -21.59 3.14 5.22
C PRO A 146 -21.50 3.37 3.75
N LEU A 147 -20.29 3.58 3.28
CA LEU A 147 -20.08 4.40 2.11
C LEU A 147 -20.58 3.68 0.85
N PRO A 148 -21.30 4.37 -0.05
CA PRO A 148 -21.72 3.76 -1.30
C PRO A 148 -20.48 3.37 -2.11
N ARG A 149 -20.56 2.28 -2.87
CA ARG A 149 -19.40 1.71 -3.58
C ARG A 149 -18.66 2.70 -4.48
N ARG A 150 -19.39 3.65 -5.09
CA ARG A 150 -18.80 4.71 -5.92
C ARG A 150 -17.93 5.67 -5.11
N ALA A 151 -18.42 6.11 -3.96
CA ALA A 151 -17.63 6.94 -3.06
C ALA A 151 -16.46 6.16 -2.47
N SER A 152 -16.60 4.86 -2.17
CA SER A 152 -15.46 4.01 -1.78
C SER A 152 -14.39 3.93 -2.88
N ALA A 153 -14.78 3.84 -4.15
CA ALA A 153 -13.83 3.83 -5.26
C ALA A 153 -13.14 5.19 -5.46
N ALA A 154 -13.87 6.30 -5.31
CA ALA A 154 -13.28 7.63 -5.37
C ALA A 154 -12.29 7.87 -4.23
N LEU A 155 -12.67 7.53 -2.99
CA LEU A 155 -11.79 7.63 -1.83
C LEU A 155 -10.58 6.69 -1.95
N LEU A 156 -10.76 5.49 -2.52
CA LEU A 156 -9.65 4.57 -2.79
C LEU A 156 -8.60 5.23 -3.69
N LEU A 157 -9.01 5.87 -4.79
CA LEU A 157 -8.09 6.55 -5.70
C LEU A 157 -7.38 7.72 -5.03
N ILE A 158 -8.12 8.56 -4.31
CA ILE A 158 -7.55 9.70 -3.57
C ILE A 158 -6.53 9.19 -2.54
N ALA A 159 -6.90 8.18 -1.74
CA ALA A 159 -6.03 7.58 -0.74
C ALA A 159 -4.77 6.99 -1.37
N LEU A 160 -4.88 6.28 -2.49
CA LEU A 160 -3.73 5.73 -3.22
C LEU A 160 -2.80 6.84 -3.74
N CYS A 161 -3.35 7.91 -4.34
CA CYS A 161 -2.53 9.03 -4.83
C CYS A 161 -1.79 9.74 -3.69
N VAL A 162 -2.48 10.02 -2.58
CA VAL A 162 -1.86 10.65 -1.39
C VAL A 162 -0.80 9.72 -0.79
N HIS A 163 -1.11 8.44 -0.63
CA HIS A 163 -0.19 7.45 -0.06
C HIS A 163 1.07 7.30 -0.90
N LEU A 164 0.94 7.18 -2.23
CA LEU A 164 2.08 7.09 -3.14
C LEU A 164 2.88 8.40 -3.17
N SER A 165 2.24 9.55 -3.13
CA SER A 165 2.93 10.84 -3.08
C SER A 165 3.77 10.99 -1.82
N LEU A 166 3.21 10.61 -0.66
CA LEU A 166 3.92 10.65 0.62
C LEU A 166 5.06 9.63 0.67
N LEU A 167 4.81 8.38 0.25
CA LEU A 167 5.80 7.30 0.26
C LEU A 167 7.00 7.58 -0.66
N ASN A 168 6.76 8.17 -1.82
CA ASN A 168 7.82 8.51 -2.75
C ASN A 168 8.57 9.80 -2.36
N GLN A 169 8.04 10.59 -1.42
CA GLN A 169 8.73 11.75 -0.85
C GLN A 169 9.47 11.42 0.47
N ALA A 170 9.09 10.32 1.14
CA ALA A 170 9.67 9.89 2.40
C ALA A 170 11.16 9.52 2.26
N PRO A 171 12.07 10.07 3.08
CA PRO A 171 13.46 9.64 3.15
C PRO A 171 13.58 8.25 3.79
N VAL A 172 14.66 7.56 3.45
CA VAL A 172 15.07 6.29 4.05
C VAL A 172 15.22 6.42 5.58
N GLY A 173 14.39 5.70 6.33
CA GLY A 173 14.54 5.61 7.78
C GLY A 173 15.87 4.93 8.19
N PRO A 174 16.45 5.28 9.35
CA PRO A 174 17.75 4.78 9.81
C PRO A 174 17.85 3.25 9.92
N TYR A 175 16.74 2.56 10.18
CA TYR A 175 16.69 1.09 10.23
C TYR A 175 16.90 0.42 8.86
N PHE A 176 16.60 1.11 7.75
CA PHE A 176 16.71 0.53 6.41
C PHE A 176 18.14 0.56 5.86
N ALA A 177 18.96 1.53 6.27
CA ALA A 177 20.37 1.62 5.84
C ALA A 177 21.24 0.51 6.44
N GLU A 178 21.04 0.17 7.72
CA GLU A 178 21.70 -0.96 8.38
C GLU A 178 21.20 -2.31 7.83
N THR A 179 19.92 -2.34 7.42
CA THR A 179 19.31 -3.48 6.74
C THR A 179 19.93 -3.68 5.34
N LEU A 180 20.16 -2.64 4.55
CA LEU A 180 20.67 -2.81 3.17
C LEU A 180 22.07 -3.48 3.12
N GLN A 181 22.97 -3.15 4.06
CA GLN A 181 24.32 -3.74 4.11
C GLN A 181 24.35 -5.22 4.53
N ILE A 182 23.40 -5.66 5.35
CA ILE A 182 23.27 -7.08 5.74
C ILE A 182 22.64 -7.91 4.60
N TRP A 183 21.85 -7.27 3.73
CA TRP A 183 21.07 -7.93 2.68
C TRP A 183 21.82 -8.20 1.38
N GLU A 184 22.81 -7.37 1.01
CA GLU A 184 23.68 -7.63 -0.14
C GLU A 184 24.64 -8.81 0.07
N GLN A 185 24.86 -9.27 1.31
CA GLN A 185 25.83 -10.33 1.64
C GLN A 185 25.29 -11.78 1.62
N GLY A 186 24.16 -12.04 0.95
CA GLY A 186 24.06 -13.29 0.17
C GLY A 186 23.31 -14.50 0.74
N ARG A 187 22.04 -14.37 1.17
CA ARG A 187 21.21 -15.59 1.38
C ARG A 187 19.74 -15.58 0.92
N PHE A 188 19.14 -14.44 0.54
CA PHE A 188 17.68 -14.36 0.26
C PHE A 188 17.24 -13.53 -0.97
N VAL A 189 18.12 -13.36 -1.97
CA VAL A 189 17.81 -12.55 -3.19
C VAL A 189 16.63 -13.10 -4.00
N ARG A 190 16.39 -14.43 -4.02
CA ARG A 190 15.37 -15.04 -4.90
C ARG A 190 13.94 -15.00 -4.36
N PHE A 191 13.73 -15.09 -3.04
CA PHE A 191 12.37 -15.16 -2.46
C PHE A 191 11.74 -13.78 -2.28
N ASN A 192 12.53 -12.80 -1.84
CA ASN A 192 12.06 -11.44 -1.60
C ASN A 192 11.91 -10.61 -2.88
N GLY A 193 12.55 -10.98 -3.98
CA GLY A 193 12.37 -10.30 -5.27
C GLY A 193 10.92 -10.31 -5.76
N LEU A 194 10.20 -11.44 -5.64
CA LEU A 194 8.78 -11.49 -6.04
C LEU A 194 7.89 -10.66 -5.11
N ALA A 195 8.11 -10.73 -3.79
CA ALA A 195 7.36 -9.91 -2.83
C ALA A 195 7.63 -8.41 -3.04
N GLN A 196 8.86 -8.04 -3.40
CA GLN A 196 9.25 -6.69 -3.78
C GLN A 196 8.51 -6.21 -5.04
N TRP A 197 8.55 -6.98 -6.13
CA TRP A 197 7.81 -6.67 -7.36
C TRP A 197 6.32 -6.53 -7.08
N LEU A 198 5.78 -7.39 -6.21
CA LEU A 198 4.39 -7.32 -5.80
C LEU A 198 4.09 -6.05 -5.02
N GLY A 199 4.93 -5.67 -4.05
CA GLY A 199 4.79 -4.43 -3.30
C GLY A 199 4.86 -3.17 -4.16
N TRP A 200 5.61 -3.21 -5.26
CA TRP A 200 5.64 -2.14 -6.25
C TRP A 200 4.40 -2.10 -7.14
N LEU A 201 4.04 -3.23 -7.76
CA LEU A 201 2.98 -3.29 -8.76
C LEU A 201 1.58 -3.19 -8.15
N TRP A 202 1.40 -3.63 -6.91
CA TRP A 202 0.10 -3.67 -6.24
C TRP A 202 -0.63 -2.32 -6.19
N PRO A 203 -0.03 -1.21 -5.71
CA PRO A 203 -0.73 0.07 -5.66
C PRO A 203 -1.12 0.60 -7.04
N PHE A 204 -0.30 0.38 -8.07
CA PHE A 204 -0.64 0.75 -9.45
C PHE A 204 -1.76 -0.11 -10.02
N ALA A 205 -1.75 -1.42 -9.75
CA ALA A 205 -2.83 -2.31 -10.15
C ALA A 205 -4.16 -1.94 -9.44
N ALA A 206 -4.11 -1.55 -8.16
CA ALA A 206 -5.26 -1.05 -7.42
C ALA A 206 -5.78 0.29 -7.97
N LEU A 207 -4.89 1.20 -8.39
CA LEU A 207 -5.26 2.46 -9.07
C LEU A 207 -5.99 2.19 -10.38
N VAL A 208 -5.41 1.36 -11.27
CA VAL A 208 -6.02 1.01 -12.55
C VAL A 208 -7.39 0.35 -12.33
N TYR A 209 -7.48 -0.56 -11.37
CA TYR A 209 -8.75 -1.20 -11.01
C TYR A 209 -9.80 -0.17 -10.55
N GLY A 210 -9.43 0.75 -9.66
CA GLY A 210 -10.32 1.83 -9.19
C GLY A 210 -10.82 2.71 -10.33
N LEU A 211 -9.92 3.10 -11.24
CA LEU A 211 -10.25 3.91 -12.42
C LEU A 211 -11.22 3.20 -13.35
N VAL A 212 -10.97 1.93 -13.67
CA VAL A 212 -11.88 1.12 -14.51
C VAL A 212 -13.26 1.00 -13.85
N ARG A 213 -13.33 0.79 -12.54
CA ARG A 213 -14.60 0.65 -11.81
C ARG A 213 -15.40 1.95 -11.76
N LEU A 214 -14.75 3.11 -11.70
CA LEU A 214 -15.43 4.40 -11.83
C LEU A 214 -15.85 4.70 -13.27
N SER A 215 -15.05 4.28 -14.25
CA SER A 215 -15.29 4.51 -15.68
C SER A 215 -16.40 3.64 -16.26
N MET A 216 -16.65 2.47 -15.68
CA MET A 216 -17.80 1.62 -16.01
C MET A 216 -19.11 2.28 -15.54
N ARG A 217 -19.56 3.31 -16.26
CA ARG A 217 -20.92 3.83 -16.18
C ARG A 217 -21.89 2.76 -16.65
N LYS A 218 -22.97 2.55 -15.90
CA LYS A 218 -24.18 1.94 -16.45
C LYS A 218 -24.73 2.91 -17.50
N PRO A 219 -24.87 2.54 -18.78
CA PRO A 219 -25.77 3.25 -19.67
C PRO A 219 -27.19 2.93 -19.21
N GLY A 220 -27.97 3.94 -18.83
CA GLY A 220 -29.40 3.73 -18.57
C GLY A 220 -29.99 4.59 -17.45
N GLU A 221 -29.92 5.91 -17.59
CA GLU A 221 -30.90 6.87 -17.02
C GLU A 221 -31.04 8.07 -17.98
N ALA A 222 -31.17 7.80 -19.28
CA ALA A 222 -31.41 8.84 -20.30
C ALA A 222 -32.58 8.50 -21.25
N GLY A 223 -33.43 7.52 -20.91
CA GLY A 223 -34.40 6.94 -21.84
C GLY A 223 -35.88 6.92 -21.43
N GLU A 224 -36.24 7.15 -20.17
CA GLU A 224 -37.65 7.06 -19.72
C GLU A 224 -38.14 8.40 -19.15
N SER A 225 -38.23 9.42 -20.01
CA SER A 225 -38.96 10.65 -19.67
C SER A 225 -39.84 11.18 -20.80
N LYS A 226 -39.98 10.48 -21.92
CA LYS A 226 -40.89 10.90 -22.99
C LYS A 226 -41.43 9.69 -23.75
N ILE A 227 -42.54 9.13 -23.27
CA ILE A 227 -43.71 8.70 -24.06
C ILE A 227 -44.82 8.53 -23.02
N GLY A 228 -45.65 9.56 -22.94
CA GLY A 228 -46.77 9.72 -22.03
C GLY A 228 -47.55 10.92 -22.53
N ALA A 229 -48.12 10.79 -23.72
CA ALA A 229 -49.17 11.61 -24.30
C ALA A 229 -49.79 10.81 -25.45
#